data_AF-A0A0M3KAB5-F1
#
_entry.id   AF-A0A0M3KAB5-F1
#
_cell.length_a   1.000
_cell.length_b   1.000
_cell.length_c   1.000
_cell.angle_alpha   90.00
_cell.angle_beta   90.00
_cell.angle_gamma   90.00
#
_symmetry.space_group_name_H-M   'P 1'
#
loop_
_entity.id
_entity.type
_entity.pdbx_description
1 polymer ?
#
loop_
_entity_poly.entity_id
_entity_poly.type
_entity_poly.pdbx_seq_one_letter_code
_entity_poly.pdbx_strand_id
1 'polypeptide(L)'
;MSATLSTLSSGMNSMAAATYEDFLKHRIDHKISDAQATAINKGFVLFYGLLSTGLAFAAEPLGGVLRMCISVMGALSGPFVGIFVLAMFWPRAGFLSTIISFTISNILMIIVCMMNYAEDPYKHFFLPTNSTVEGCNGLNVTIRPQPPYDAQFGDPNASYIARLSTYSYAGIGMMIMLAIGIPITFFYTDQDVNKIMHLTWYGRNLPWPEGSTRDSSEDISAISDEFEKIRESEQILLKTKIIAQHC
;
A
#
# COMPACT_ATOMS: atom_id res chain seq x y z
N MET A 1 -16.94 -9.83 -19.20
CA MET A 1 -17.17 -8.50 -18.59
C MET A 1 -17.93 -8.58 -17.26
N SER A 2 -18.97 -9.41 -17.11
CA SER A 2 -19.76 -9.51 -15.87
C SER A 2 -18.93 -9.87 -14.63
N ALA A 3 -17.98 -10.81 -14.74
CA ALA A 3 -17.09 -11.17 -13.63
C ALA A 3 -16.25 -9.97 -13.15
N THR A 4 -15.58 -9.26 -14.07
CA THR A 4 -14.76 -8.07 -13.76
C THR A 4 -15.58 -6.95 -13.13
N LEU A 5 -16.76 -6.64 -13.70
CA LEU A 5 -17.64 -5.58 -13.17
C LEU A 5 -18.18 -5.93 -11.77
N SER A 6 -18.50 -7.20 -11.52
CA SER A 6 -18.95 -7.65 -10.20
C SER A 6 -17.85 -7.52 -9.16
N THR A 7 -16.62 -7.92 -9.48
CA THR A 7 -15.47 -7.78 -8.55
C THR A 7 -15.14 -6.31 -8.27
N LEU A 8 -15.17 -5.46 -9.30
CA LEU A 8 -14.95 -4.02 -9.14
C LEU A 8 -16.04 -3.38 -8.27
N SER A 9 -17.31 -3.72 -8.51
CA SER A 9 -18.43 -3.20 -7.73
C SER A 9 -18.37 -3.64 -6.26
N SER A 10 -18.10 -4.92 -5.99
CA SER A 10 -17.94 -5.39 -4.60
C SER A 10 -16.72 -4.75 -3.93
N GLY A 11 -15.60 -4.60 -4.64
CA GLY A 11 -14.40 -3.95 -4.12
C GLY A 11 -14.62 -2.48 -3.75
N MET A 12 -15.24 -1.69 -4.63
CA MET A 12 -15.55 -0.28 -4.36
C MET A 12 -16.52 -0.12 -3.18
N ASN A 13 -17.53 -0.98 -3.07
CA ASN A 13 -18.45 -0.96 -1.94
C ASN A 13 -17.76 -1.30 -0.61
N SER A 14 -16.83 -2.27 -0.62
CA SER A 14 -16.05 -2.62 0.58
C SER A 14 -15.07 -1.50 0.98
N MET A 15 -14.38 -0.88 0.03
CA MET A 15 -13.48 0.26 0.34
C MET A 15 -14.24 1.46 0.89
N ALA A 16 -15.41 1.75 0.35
CA ALA A 16 -16.27 2.83 0.82
C ALA A 16 -16.80 2.54 2.24
N ALA A 17 -17.20 1.29 2.52
CA ALA A 17 -17.59 0.87 3.86
C ALA A 17 -16.44 0.94 4.86
N ALA A 18 -15.25 0.44 4.50
CA ALA A 18 -14.05 0.53 5.34
C ALA A 18 -13.69 1.98 5.66
N THR A 19 -13.72 2.87 4.65
CA THR A 19 -13.46 4.31 4.85
C THR A 19 -14.49 4.96 5.77
N TYR A 20 -15.75 4.57 5.63
CA TYR A 20 -16.81 5.03 6.53
C TYR A 20 -16.57 4.57 7.98
N GLU A 21 -16.20 3.30 8.17
CA GLU A 21 -15.91 2.76 9.50
C GLU A 21 -14.64 3.36 10.12
N ASP A 22 -13.58 3.56 9.35
CA ASP A 22 -12.30 4.07 9.84
C ASP A 22 -12.35 5.57 10.17
N PHE A 23 -13.00 6.39 9.34
CA PHE A 23 -12.98 7.85 9.49
C PHE A 23 -14.24 8.43 10.13
N LEU A 24 -15.43 7.94 9.74
CA LEU A 24 -16.69 8.58 10.14
C LEU A 24 -17.24 8.02 11.44
N LYS A 25 -17.02 6.74 11.74
CA LYS A 25 -17.48 6.13 12.98
C LYS A 25 -16.88 6.85 14.20
N HIS A 26 -15.58 7.14 14.17
CA HIS A 26 -14.92 7.82 15.29
C HIS A 26 -15.30 9.31 15.42
N ARG A 27 -15.68 9.97 14.32
CA ARG A 27 -15.96 11.42 14.30
C ARG A 27 -17.43 11.77 14.53
N ILE A 28 -18.37 10.88 14.26
CA ILE A 28 -19.80 11.21 14.17
C ILE A 28 -20.71 10.18 14.87
N ASP A 29 -20.18 9.54 15.92
CA ASP A 29 -20.74 8.37 16.62
C ASP A 29 -22.13 8.57 17.28
N HIS A 30 -22.74 9.76 17.18
CA HIS A 30 -24.00 10.05 17.88
C HIS A 30 -25.03 10.88 17.11
N LYS A 31 -24.82 11.18 15.81
CA LYS A 31 -25.67 12.17 15.10
C LYS A 31 -26.16 11.77 13.70
N ILE A 32 -25.84 10.58 13.20
CA ILE A 32 -26.15 10.18 11.82
C ILE A 32 -27.17 9.03 11.80
N SER A 33 -28.24 9.22 11.04
CA SER A 33 -29.22 8.18 10.72
C SER A 33 -28.66 7.22 9.66
N ASP A 34 -29.03 5.93 9.70
CA ASP A 34 -28.60 4.89 8.74
C ASP A 34 -28.80 5.30 7.27
N ALA A 35 -29.83 6.10 6.99
CA ALA A 35 -30.10 6.65 5.65
C ALA A 35 -29.02 7.64 5.19
N GLN A 36 -28.51 8.47 6.11
CA GLN A 36 -27.45 9.44 5.84
C GLN A 36 -26.08 8.74 5.72
N ALA A 37 -25.82 7.74 6.57
CA ALA A 37 -24.63 6.88 6.47
C ALA A 37 -24.54 6.21 5.09
N THR A 38 -25.67 5.66 4.61
CA THR A 38 -25.76 5.05 3.28
C THR A 38 -25.54 6.05 2.16
N ALA A 39 -26.06 7.28 2.29
CA ALA A 39 -25.85 8.34 1.30
C ALA A 39 -24.38 8.75 1.19
N ILE A 40 -23.68 8.85 2.32
CA ILE A 40 -22.24 9.14 2.36
C ILE A 40 -21.44 7.99 1.74
N ASN A 41 -21.76 6.74 2.08
CA ASN A 41 -21.11 5.57 1.51
C ASN A 41 -21.25 5.52 -0.03
N LYS A 42 -22.45 5.82 -0.55
CA LYS A 42 -22.67 5.99 -2.00
C LYS A 42 -21.79 7.08 -2.62
N GLY A 43 -21.55 8.17 -1.90
CA GLY A 43 -20.63 9.23 -2.32
C GLY A 43 -19.20 8.73 -2.47
N PHE A 44 -18.69 7.95 -1.50
CA PHE A 44 -17.37 7.34 -1.58
C PHE A 44 -17.24 6.36 -2.75
N VAL A 45 -18.25 5.53 -3.01
CA VAL A 45 -18.27 4.62 -4.17
C VAL A 45 -18.15 5.40 -5.49
N LEU A 46 -18.89 6.50 -5.63
CA LEU A 46 -18.79 7.37 -6.81
C LEU A 46 -17.40 8.00 -6.94
N PHE A 47 -16.81 8.46 -5.83
CA PHE A 47 -15.46 9.01 -5.80
C PHE A 47 -14.40 7.99 -6.26
N TYR A 48 -14.44 6.75 -5.74
CA TYR A 48 -13.53 5.69 -6.17
C TYR A 48 -13.73 5.29 -7.64
N GLY A 49 -14.97 5.30 -8.14
CA GLY A 49 -15.27 5.07 -9.55
C GLY A 49 -14.69 6.14 -10.48
N LEU A 50 -14.81 7.41 -10.10
CA LEU A 50 -14.20 8.54 -10.83
C LEU A 50 -12.67 8.46 -10.80
N LEU A 51 -12.09 8.16 -9.62
CA LEU A 51 -10.66 7.98 -9.45
C LEU A 51 -10.12 6.84 -10.34
N SER A 52 -10.79 5.69 -10.34
CA SER A 52 -10.43 4.55 -11.20
C SER A 52 -10.52 4.89 -12.69
N THR A 53 -11.49 5.70 -13.09
CA THR A 53 -11.62 6.16 -14.49
C THR A 53 -10.46 7.10 -14.85
N GLY A 54 -10.08 8.02 -13.96
CA GLY A 54 -8.90 8.87 -14.15
C GLY A 54 -7.60 8.07 -14.28
N LEU A 55 -7.40 7.06 -13.43
CA LEU A 55 -6.25 6.15 -13.52
C LEU A 55 -6.23 5.34 -14.83
N ALA A 56 -7.41 4.97 -15.36
CA ALA A 56 -7.49 4.28 -16.64
C ALA A 56 -6.98 5.14 -17.81
N PHE A 57 -7.27 6.45 -17.81
CA PHE A 57 -6.70 7.38 -18.79
C PHE A 57 -5.19 7.59 -18.59
N ALA A 58 -4.73 7.62 -17.34
CA ALA A 58 -3.31 7.72 -17.01
C ALA A 58 -2.52 6.44 -17.30
N ALA A 59 -3.17 5.34 -17.72
CA ALA A 59 -2.53 4.05 -17.95
C ALA A 59 -1.75 3.95 -19.27
N GLU A 60 -2.01 4.86 -20.22
CA GLU A 60 -1.43 4.87 -21.57
C GLU A 60 0.12 4.86 -21.60
N PRO A 61 0.85 5.68 -20.83
CA PRO A 61 2.31 5.71 -20.87
C PRO A 61 2.99 4.51 -20.20
N LEU A 62 2.29 3.69 -19.42
CA LEU A 62 2.93 2.67 -18.58
C LEU A 62 3.45 1.44 -19.34
N GLY A 63 3.16 1.29 -20.64
CA GLY A 63 3.67 0.23 -21.52
C GLY A 63 3.17 -1.20 -21.22
N GLY A 64 3.09 -1.58 -19.95
CA GLY A 64 2.61 -2.86 -19.42
C GLY A 64 1.82 -2.68 -18.13
N VAL A 65 0.55 -2.29 -18.26
CA VAL A 65 -0.36 -1.99 -17.12
C VAL A 65 -0.42 -3.15 -16.12
N LEU A 66 -0.56 -4.39 -16.59
CA LEU A 66 -0.63 -5.57 -15.71
C LEU A 66 0.63 -5.72 -14.85
N ARG A 67 1.82 -5.53 -15.43
CA ARG A 67 3.10 -5.61 -14.71
C ARG A 67 3.18 -4.53 -13.63
N MET A 68 2.77 -3.30 -13.97
CA MET A 68 2.74 -2.19 -13.01
C MET A 68 1.75 -2.43 -11.89
N CYS A 69 0.55 -2.94 -12.20
CA CYS A 69 -0.43 -3.32 -11.19
C CYS A 69 0.11 -4.39 -10.23
N ILE A 70 0.76 -5.44 -10.75
CA ILE A 70 1.36 -6.50 -9.92
C ILE A 70 2.49 -5.93 -9.06
N SER A 71 3.34 -5.06 -9.63
CA SER A 71 4.43 -4.41 -8.92
C SER A 71 3.93 -3.55 -7.76
N VAL A 72 2.96 -2.67 -8.01
CA VAL A 72 2.39 -1.78 -6.98
C VAL A 72 1.63 -2.58 -5.93
N MET A 73 0.80 -3.54 -6.34
CA MET A 73 0.06 -4.39 -5.41
C MET A 73 1.02 -5.20 -4.53
N GLY A 74 2.11 -5.75 -5.10
CA GLY A 74 3.14 -6.45 -4.35
C GLY A 74 3.89 -5.54 -3.38
N ALA A 75 4.30 -4.34 -3.85
CA ALA A 75 5.02 -3.35 -3.05
C ALA A 75 4.23 -2.88 -1.83
N LEU A 76 2.91 -2.68 -1.97
CA LEU A 76 2.04 -2.28 -0.87
C LEU A 76 1.68 -3.46 0.04
N SER A 77 1.27 -4.60 -0.54
CA SER A 77 0.82 -5.77 0.24
C SER A 77 1.93 -6.43 1.06
N GLY A 78 3.19 -6.41 0.58
CA GLY A 78 4.32 -7.01 1.28
C GLY A 78 4.52 -6.48 2.70
N PRO A 79 4.74 -5.16 2.89
CA PRO A 79 4.84 -4.54 4.21
C PRO A 79 3.58 -4.72 5.07
N PHE A 80 2.37 -4.69 4.49
CA PHE A 80 1.13 -4.98 5.24
C PHE A 80 1.14 -6.38 5.83
N VAL A 81 1.47 -7.40 5.03
CA VAL A 81 1.63 -8.78 5.52
C VAL A 81 2.75 -8.84 6.57
N GLY A 82 3.84 -8.09 6.39
CA GLY A 82 4.93 -7.97 7.36
C GLY A 82 4.46 -7.48 8.73
N ILE A 83 3.55 -6.49 8.79
CA ILE A 83 2.94 -6.03 10.06
C ILE A 83 2.20 -7.17 10.74
N PHE A 84 1.34 -7.89 10.01
CA PHE A 84 0.57 -9.00 10.59
C PHE A 84 1.48 -10.11 11.13
N VAL A 85 2.56 -10.43 10.41
CA VAL A 85 3.56 -11.40 10.85
C VAL A 85 4.30 -10.89 12.09
N LEU A 86 4.75 -9.64 12.11
CA LEU A 86 5.43 -9.05 13.27
C LEU A 86 4.52 -9.09 14.50
N ALA A 87 3.25 -8.71 14.35
CA ALA A 87 2.26 -8.71 15.44
C ALA A 87 1.96 -10.13 15.97
N MET A 88 1.96 -11.15 15.10
CA MET A 88 1.69 -12.53 15.51
C MET A 88 2.88 -13.18 16.23
N PHE A 89 4.12 -12.93 15.78
CA PHE A 89 5.31 -13.60 16.31
C PHE A 89 6.03 -12.80 17.41
N TRP A 90 5.95 -11.47 17.41
CA TRP A 90 6.58 -10.59 18.40
C TRP A 90 5.53 -9.80 19.19
N PRO A 91 5.00 -10.35 20.30
CA PRO A 91 4.01 -9.65 21.13
C PRO A 91 4.57 -8.40 21.84
N ARG A 92 5.88 -8.16 21.76
CA ARG A 92 6.56 -6.95 22.26
C ARG A 92 6.55 -5.79 21.25
N ALA A 93 6.06 -6.01 20.03
CA ALA A 93 6.04 -4.98 18.99
C ALA A 93 5.04 -3.87 19.37
N GLY A 94 5.57 -2.67 19.62
CA GLY A 94 4.78 -1.48 19.92
C GLY A 94 4.28 -0.75 18.67
N PHE A 95 3.34 0.17 18.87
CA PHE A 95 2.75 0.98 17.80
C PHE A 95 3.81 1.80 17.05
N LEU A 96 4.67 2.52 17.77
CA LEU A 96 5.75 3.33 17.18
C LEU A 96 6.70 2.48 16.34
N SER A 97 7.13 1.31 16.85
CA SER A 97 8.02 0.41 16.12
C SER A 97 7.41 -0.09 14.81
N THR A 98 6.11 -0.35 14.82
CA THR A 98 5.35 -0.84 13.66
C THR A 98 5.17 0.25 12.61
N ILE A 99 4.81 1.47 13.02
CA ILE A 99 4.65 2.60 12.09
C ILE A 99 5.97 3.00 11.45
N ILE A 100 7.05 3.10 12.22
CA ILE A 100 8.36 3.50 11.70
C ILE A 100 8.86 2.47 10.69
N SER A 101 8.83 1.17 11.04
CA SER A 101 9.27 0.10 10.15
C SER A 101 8.39 -0.02 8.90
N PHE A 102 7.07 0.12 9.03
CA PHE A 102 6.15 0.15 7.88
C PHE A 102 6.44 1.32 6.94
N THR A 103 6.60 2.52 7.48
CA THR A 103 6.83 3.74 6.68
C THR A 103 8.14 3.65 5.90
N ILE A 104 9.23 3.26 6.57
CA ILE A 104 10.55 3.09 5.92
C ILE A 104 10.48 2.01 4.84
N SER A 105 9.86 0.87 5.14
CA SER A 105 9.76 -0.25 4.18
C SER A 105 8.93 0.13 2.96
N ASN A 106 7.82 0.84 3.15
CA ASN A 106 6.97 1.30 2.05
C ASN A 106 7.71 2.32 1.17
N ILE A 107 8.48 3.24 1.76
CA ILE A 107 9.31 4.20 1.01
C ILE A 107 10.36 3.46 0.18
N LEU A 108 11.06 2.48 0.77
CA LEU A 108 12.04 1.66 0.05
C LEU A 108 11.41 0.91 -1.12
N MET A 109 10.23 0.31 -0.93
CA MET A 109 9.51 -0.39 -2.00
C MET A 109 9.05 0.56 -3.11
N ILE A 110 8.62 1.78 -2.77
CA ILE A 110 8.28 2.80 -3.78
C ILE A 110 9.52 3.19 -4.59
N ILE A 111 10.68 3.37 -3.95
CA ILE A 111 11.94 3.65 -4.66
C ILE A 111 12.27 2.52 -5.63
N VAL A 112 12.16 1.26 -5.20
CA VAL A 112 12.40 0.09 -6.07
C VAL A 112 11.43 0.05 -7.26
N CYS A 113 10.15 0.36 -7.04
CA CYS A 113 9.16 0.49 -8.12
C CYS A 113 9.53 1.61 -9.11
N MET A 114 9.97 2.77 -8.62
CA MET A 114 10.38 3.89 -9.47
C MET A 114 11.62 3.56 -10.30
N MET A 115 12.59 2.84 -9.74
CA MET A 115 13.76 2.36 -10.49
C MET A 115 13.38 1.35 -11.58
N ASN A 116 12.45 0.44 -11.27
CA ASN A 116 11.92 -0.51 -12.26
C ASN A 116 11.20 0.20 -13.42
N TYR A 117 10.44 1.26 -13.12
CA TYR A 117 9.76 2.09 -14.11
C TYR A 117 10.73 2.93 -14.95
N ALA A 118 11.81 3.48 -14.36
CA ALA A 118 12.75 4.32 -15.08
C ALA A 118 13.64 3.56 -16.07
N GLU A 119 14.05 2.33 -15.70
CA GLU A 119 14.95 1.52 -16.51
C GLU A 119 14.21 0.61 -17.50
N ASP A 120 12.92 0.31 -17.25
CA ASP A 120 12.06 -0.54 -18.09
C ASP A 120 12.77 -1.76 -18.72
N PRO A 121 13.39 -2.65 -17.92
CA PRO A 121 14.31 -3.68 -18.43
C PRO A 121 13.65 -4.76 -19.30
N TYR A 122 12.33 -4.72 -19.45
CA TYR A 122 11.54 -5.68 -20.22
C TYR A 122 10.79 -5.05 -21.39
N LYS A 123 11.15 -3.82 -21.79
CA LYS A 123 10.56 -3.12 -22.94
C LYS A 123 10.61 -3.92 -24.24
N HIS A 124 11.64 -4.76 -24.39
CA HIS A 124 11.87 -5.59 -25.57
C HIS A 124 11.34 -7.03 -25.42
N PHE A 125 10.65 -7.36 -24.32
CA PHE A 125 10.03 -8.67 -24.15
C PHE A 125 8.68 -8.72 -24.87
N PHE A 126 8.65 -9.34 -26.04
CA PHE A 126 7.44 -9.68 -26.77
C PHE A 126 7.43 -11.16 -27.09
N LEU A 127 6.25 -11.78 -26.93
CA LEU A 127 6.07 -13.18 -27.32
C LEU A 127 6.37 -13.31 -28.82
N PRO A 128 7.20 -14.28 -29.24
CA PRO A 128 7.45 -14.50 -30.65
C PRO A 128 6.13 -14.89 -31.30
N THR A 129 5.54 -13.96 -32.06
CA THR A 129 4.43 -14.30 -32.93
C THR A 129 4.99 -15.12 -34.07
N ASN A 130 4.53 -16.36 -34.21
CA ASN A 130 4.82 -17.20 -35.36
C ASN A 130 4.10 -16.62 -36.59
N SER A 131 4.62 -15.52 -37.12
CA SER A 131 4.26 -14.97 -38.41
C SER A 131 5.21 -15.54 -39.45
N THR A 132 5.20 -16.86 -39.63
CA THR A 132 5.83 -17.51 -40.77
C THR A 132 5.11 -17.09 -42.05
N VAL A 133 5.89 -16.81 -43.09
CA VAL A 133 5.43 -16.42 -44.44
C VAL A 133 4.42 -17.37 -45.08
N GLU A 134 4.30 -18.60 -44.60
CA GLU A 134 3.32 -19.59 -45.08
C GLU A 134 1.87 -19.30 -44.64
N GLY A 135 1.66 -18.54 -43.55
CA GLY A 135 0.32 -18.22 -43.01
C GLY A 135 -0.25 -16.87 -43.43
N CYS A 136 0.59 -15.98 -43.98
CA CYS A 136 0.21 -14.64 -44.40
C CYS A 136 0.56 -14.44 -45.88
N ASN A 137 -0.44 -14.56 -46.77
CA ASN A 137 -0.35 -14.36 -48.23
C ASN A 137 0.26 -13.00 -48.62
N GLY A 138 1.59 -12.87 -48.61
CA GLY A 138 2.32 -11.73 -49.15
C GLY A 138 2.12 -10.39 -48.43
N LEU A 139 1.55 -10.39 -47.21
CA LEU A 139 1.44 -9.17 -46.40
C LEU A 139 2.82 -8.83 -45.80
N ASN A 140 3.26 -7.58 -45.97
CA ASN A 140 4.52 -7.08 -45.42
C ASN A 140 4.39 -6.91 -43.90
N VAL A 141 4.65 -7.98 -43.14
CA VAL A 141 4.57 -7.97 -41.68
C VAL A 141 5.87 -7.40 -41.11
N THR A 142 5.77 -6.39 -40.25
CA THR A 142 6.91 -5.81 -39.54
C THR A 142 7.49 -6.83 -38.57
N ILE A 143 8.56 -7.52 -38.98
CA ILE A 143 9.33 -8.41 -38.10
C ILE A 143 10.02 -7.53 -37.07
N ARG A 144 9.63 -7.65 -35.79
CA ARG A 144 10.35 -6.97 -34.70
C ARG A 144 11.67 -7.73 -34.47
N PRO A 145 12.83 -7.09 -34.64
CA PRO A 145 14.10 -7.75 -34.40
C PRO A 145 14.19 -8.15 -32.93
N GLN A 146 14.54 -9.41 -32.67
CA GLN A 146 14.85 -9.87 -31.32
C GLN A 146 16.16 -9.19 -30.87
N PRO A 147 16.24 -8.73 -29.62
CA PRO A 147 17.49 -8.20 -29.09
C PRO A 147 18.58 -9.29 -29.06
N PRO A 148 19.88 -8.91 -29.07
CA PRO A 148 21.00 -9.86 -29.01
C PRO A 148 21.19 -10.53 -27.63
N TYR A 149 20.28 -10.29 -26.69
CA TYR A 149 20.25 -10.86 -25.35
C TYR A 149 18.89 -11.54 -25.10
N ASP A 150 18.85 -12.45 -24.14
CA ASP A 150 17.61 -13.13 -23.78
C ASP A 150 16.65 -12.17 -23.04
N ALA A 151 15.63 -11.70 -23.74
CA ALA A 151 14.65 -10.75 -23.23
C ALA A 151 13.86 -11.27 -22.01
N GLN A 152 13.87 -12.58 -21.75
CA GLN A 152 13.24 -13.18 -20.58
C GLN A 152 13.93 -12.78 -19.27
N PHE A 153 15.24 -12.48 -19.30
CA PHE A 153 16.03 -12.10 -18.14
C PHE A 153 16.24 -10.57 -18.01
N GLY A 154 15.66 -9.80 -18.92
CA GLY A 154 15.76 -8.34 -18.98
C GLY A 154 17.12 -7.82 -19.46
N ASP A 155 17.15 -6.54 -19.84
CA ASP A 155 18.32 -5.85 -20.36
C ASP A 155 19.57 -6.00 -19.45
N PRO A 156 20.71 -6.48 -19.96
CA PRO A 156 21.92 -6.67 -19.15
C PRO A 156 22.58 -5.38 -18.69
N ASN A 157 22.26 -4.25 -19.34
CA ASN A 157 22.76 -2.93 -18.99
C ASN A 157 21.98 -2.25 -17.86
N ALA A 158 20.82 -2.83 -17.47
CA ALA A 158 20.01 -2.33 -16.38
C ALA A 158 20.53 -2.81 -15.03
N SER A 159 20.24 -2.04 -13.98
CA SER A 159 20.51 -2.37 -12.59
C SER A 159 19.93 -3.73 -12.22
N TYR A 160 20.68 -4.51 -11.42
CA TYR A 160 20.19 -5.81 -10.95
C TYR A 160 18.86 -5.71 -10.19
N ILE A 161 18.67 -4.60 -9.47
CA ILE A 161 17.42 -4.29 -8.73
C ILE A 161 16.25 -4.07 -9.69
N ALA A 162 16.45 -3.39 -10.82
CA ALA A 162 15.40 -3.15 -11.80
C ALA A 162 15.01 -4.43 -12.55
N ARG A 163 15.96 -5.37 -12.74
CA ARG A 163 15.70 -6.66 -13.39
C ARG A 163 14.92 -7.65 -12.52
N LEU A 164 14.81 -7.38 -11.23
CA LEU A 164 14.14 -8.25 -10.27
C LEU A 164 12.67 -8.46 -10.65
N SER A 165 12.19 -9.70 -10.49
CA SER A 165 10.81 -10.04 -10.88
C SER A 165 9.80 -9.30 -10.00
N THR A 166 8.83 -8.60 -10.60
CA THR A 166 7.80 -7.84 -9.88
C THR A 166 6.95 -8.70 -8.96
N TYR A 167 6.86 -10.02 -9.22
CA TYR A 167 6.19 -10.98 -8.34
C TYR A 167 6.91 -11.18 -7.00
N SER A 168 8.22 -10.96 -6.94
CA SER A 168 9.00 -11.11 -5.71
C SER A 168 8.88 -9.93 -4.76
N TYR A 169 8.30 -8.81 -5.21
CA TYR A 169 8.22 -7.56 -4.45
C TYR A 169 7.42 -7.72 -3.15
N ALA A 170 6.36 -8.55 -3.15
CA ALA A 170 5.60 -8.84 -1.94
C ALA A 170 6.49 -9.51 -0.87
N GLY A 171 7.29 -10.50 -1.25
CA GLY A 171 8.19 -11.19 -0.34
C GLY A 171 9.32 -10.29 0.15
N ILE A 172 9.90 -9.49 -0.75
CA ILE A 172 10.98 -8.55 -0.40
C ILE A 172 10.47 -7.46 0.53
N GLY A 173 9.31 -6.86 0.25
CA GLY A 173 8.71 -5.85 1.11
C GLY A 173 8.39 -6.39 2.51
N MET A 174 7.91 -7.64 2.60
CA MET A 174 7.72 -8.32 3.88
C MET A 174 9.04 -8.53 4.62
N MET A 175 10.09 -9.00 3.93
CA MET A 175 11.40 -9.25 4.54
C MET A 175 12.09 -7.97 5.00
N ILE A 176 12.00 -6.89 4.21
CA ILE A 176 12.52 -5.56 4.60
C ILE A 176 11.79 -5.05 5.84
N MET A 177 10.46 -5.18 5.88
CA MET A 177 9.68 -4.81 7.05
C MET A 177 10.18 -5.56 8.28
N LEU A 178 10.23 -6.89 8.24
CA LEU A 178 10.67 -7.69 9.39
C LEU A 178 12.12 -7.40 9.80
N ALA A 179 13.00 -7.19 8.82
CA ALA A 179 14.40 -6.86 9.06
C ALA A 179 14.58 -5.52 9.79
N ILE A 180 13.67 -4.56 9.59
CA ILE A 180 13.68 -3.26 10.30
C ILE A 180 12.87 -3.34 11.60
N GLY A 181 11.72 -4.01 11.58
CA GLY A 181 10.80 -4.12 12.70
C GLY A 181 11.39 -4.90 13.87
N ILE A 182 12.02 -6.05 13.63
CA ILE A 182 12.56 -6.91 14.71
C ILE A 182 13.64 -6.18 15.52
N PRO A 183 14.66 -5.52 14.92
CA PRO A 183 15.64 -4.74 15.68
C PRO A 183 14.99 -3.60 16.46
N ILE A 184 14.09 -2.84 15.84
CA ILE A 184 13.44 -1.70 16.53
C ILE A 184 12.63 -2.21 17.72
N THR A 185 11.87 -3.30 17.57
CA THR A 185 11.14 -3.92 18.69
C THR A 185 12.08 -4.41 19.80
N PHE A 186 13.28 -4.89 19.46
CA PHE A 186 14.25 -5.33 20.47
C PHE A 186 14.87 -4.17 21.26
N PHE A 187 15.16 -3.04 20.60
CA PHE A 187 15.75 -1.86 21.25
C PHE A 187 14.71 -0.95 21.90
N TYR A 188 13.52 -0.86 21.32
CA TYR A 188 12.44 0.03 21.72
C TYR A 188 11.17 -0.80 21.94
N THR A 189 10.94 -1.18 23.20
CA THR A 189 9.68 -1.80 23.64
C THR A 189 8.83 -0.72 24.28
N ASP A 190 7.80 -0.30 23.56
CA ASP A 190 6.78 0.66 24.02
C ASP A 190 5.57 -0.06 24.67
N GLN A 191 5.39 -1.35 24.36
CA GLN A 191 4.29 -2.18 24.85
C GLN A 191 4.69 -3.00 26.08
N ASP A 192 3.99 -2.75 27.19
CA ASP A 192 4.08 -3.57 28.40
C ASP A 192 3.42 -4.93 28.20
N VAL A 193 4.23 -6.00 28.09
CA VAL A 193 3.77 -7.38 27.89
C VAL A 193 2.74 -7.82 28.95
N ASN A 194 2.84 -7.30 30.17
CA ASN A 194 1.95 -7.65 31.28
C ASN A 194 0.53 -7.08 31.11
N LYS A 195 0.33 -6.11 30.22
CA LYS A 195 -0.97 -5.46 29.96
C LYS A 195 -1.73 -6.13 28.80
N ILE A 196 -1.06 -7.01 28.05
CA ILE A 196 -1.58 -7.64 26.83
C ILE A 196 -2.32 -8.92 27.18
N MET A 197 -3.58 -9.02 26.74
CA MET A 197 -4.34 -10.26 26.82
C MET A 197 -3.77 -11.28 25.83
N HIS A 198 -3.43 -12.46 26.32
CA HIS A 198 -2.94 -13.58 25.51
C HIS A 198 -4.09 -14.15 24.66
N LEU A 199 -4.16 -13.73 23.40
CA LEU A 199 -5.15 -14.20 22.42
C LEU A 199 -4.94 -15.66 21.99
N THR A 200 -3.86 -16.30 22.43
CA THR A 200 -3.59 -17.72 22.18
C THR A 200 -4.58 -18.61 22.92
N TRP A 201 -4.97 -19.74 22.33
CA TRP A 201 -5.88 -20.72 22.92
C TRP A 201 -5.47 -21.14 24.35
N TYR A 202 -4.17 -21.28 24.59
CA TYR A 202 -3.61 -21.64 25.89
C TYR A 202 -3.75 -20.55 26.97
N GLY A 203 -3.87 -19.29 26.56
CA GLY A 203 -3.97 -18.15 27.48
C GLY A 203 -5.38 -17.87 28.00
N ARG A 204 -6.44 -18.41 27.39
CA ARG A 204 -7.84 -18.01 27.65
C ARG A 204 -8.27 -18.04 29.13
N ASN A 205 -7.66 -18.88 29.96
CA ASN A 205 -8.03 -19.07 31.37
C ASN A 205 -7.19 -18.24 32.35
N LEU A 206 -6.23 -17.44 31.87
CA LEU A 206 -5.44 -16.58 32.73
C LEU A 206 -6.25 -15.34 33.16
N PRO A 207 -5.97 -14.78 34.35
CA PRO A 207 -6.67 -13.61 34.86
C PRO A 207 -6.42 -12.38 33.98
N TRP A 208 -7.42 -11.49 33.91
CA TRP A 208 -7.33 -10.24 33.16
C TRP A 208 -6.19 -9.36 33.69
N PRO A 209 -5.38 -8.76 32.81
CA PRO A 209 -4.35 -7.84 33.24
C PRO A 209 -4.97 -6.54 33.77
N GLU A 210 -4.56 -6.12 34.97
CA GLU A 210 -5.03 -4.89 35.60
C GLU A 210 -4.54 -3.66 34.79
N GLY A 211 -5.48 -2.86 34.25
CA GLY A 211 -5.19 -1.58 33.59
C GLY A 211 -5.51 -1.47 32.09
N SER A 212 -6.07 -2.48 31.43
CA SER A 212 -6.26 -2.51 29.95
C SER A 212 -7.38 -1.64 29.37
N THR A 213 -8.30 -1.11 30.19
CA THR A 213 -9.55 -0.49 29.68
C THR A 213 -9.53 1.04 29.55
N ARG A 214 -8.43 1.73 29.91
CA ARG A 214 -8.35 3.22 29.83
C ARG A 214 -7.40 3.77 28.75
N ASP A 215 -6.37 3.01 28.36
CA ASP A 215 -5.22 3.53 27.60
C ASP A 215 -5.47 3.70 26.09
N SER A 216 -6.20 2.80 25.43
CA SER A 216 -6.35 2.84 23.96
C SER A 216 -7.08 4.10 23.47
N SER A 217 -7.96 4.65 24.32
CA SER A 217 -8.63 5.93 24.10
C SER A 217 -7.73 7.13 24.40
N GLU A 218 -6.83 7.02 25.38
CA GLU A 218 -5.86 8.07 25.73
C GLU A 218 -4.76 8.19 24.66
N ASP A 219 -4.22 7.07 24.16
CA ASP A 219 -3.20 7.05 23.09
C ASP A 219 -3.73 7.61 21.76
N ILE A 220 -4.95 7.24 21.36
CA ILE A 220 -5.58 7.79 20.15
C ILE A 220 -5.89 9.29 20.33
N SER A 221 -6.28 9.72 21.53
CA SER A 221 -6.51 11.15 21.82
C SER A 221 -5.21 11.95 21.82
N ALA A 222 -4.12 11.40 22.37
CA ALA A 222 -2.80 12.04 22.38
C ALA A 222 -2.24 12.17 20.95
N ILE A 223 -2.42 11.15 20.10
CA ILE A 223 -2.05 11.21 18.69
C ILE A 223 -2.92 12.22 17.92
N SER A 224 -4.24 12.27 18.20
CA SER A 224 -5.12 13.27 17.60
C SER A 224 -4.70 14.70 17.96
N ASP A 225 -4.32 14.92 19.23
CA ASP A 225 -3.85 16.24 19.71
C ASP A 225 -2.49 16.62 19.12
N GLU A 226 -1.61 15.65 18.89
CA GLU A 226 -0.31 15.89 18.24
C GLU A 226 -0.47 16.24 16.75
N PHE A 227 -1.38 15.58 16.04
CA PHE A 227 -1.74 15.94 14.67
C PHE A 227 -2.42 17.31 14.56
N GLU A 228 -3.25 17.70 15.54
CA GLU A 228 -3.88 19.02 15.59
C GLU A 228 -2.82 20.12 15.80
N LYS A 229 -1.85 19.90 16.69
CA LYS A 229 -0.70 20.81 16.89
C LYS A 229 0.16 20.98 15.64
N ILE A 230 0.43 19.89 14.92
CA ILE A 230 1.20 19.95 13.67
C ILE A 230 0.44 20.77 12.62
N ARG A 231 -0.88 20.56 12.50
CA ARG A 231 -1.75 21.32 11.59
C ARG A 231 -1.77 22.81 11.92
N GLU A 232 -1.85 23.18 13.20
CA GLU A 232 -1.78 24.59 13.62
C GLU A 232 -0.42 25.23 13.32
N SER A 233 0.68 24.49 13.53
CA SER A 233 2.03 24.98 13.26
C SER A 233 2.28 25.26 11.77
N GLU A 234 1.75 24.41 10.88
CA GLU A 234 1.83 24.62 9.43
C GLU A 234 0.98 25.81 8.98
N GLN A 235 -0.21 26.01 9.56
CA GLN A 235 -1.05 27.17 9.27
C GLN A 235 -0.39 28.50 9.66
N ILE A 236 0.32 28.53 10.79
CA ILE A 236 1.06 29.71 11.24
C ILE A 236 2.22 30.00 10.27
N LEU A 237 2.97 28.97 9.87
CA LEU A 237 4.11 29.12 8.96
C LEU A 237 3.68 29.62 7.57
N LEU A 238 2.53 29.14 7.07
CA LEU A 238 1.91 29.62 5.83
C LEU A 238 1.47 31.08 5.93
N LYS A 239 0.85 31.50 7.03
CA LYS A 239 0.47 32.90 7.25
C LYS A 239 1.69 33.81 7.32
N THR A 240 2.77 33.41 7.99
CA THR A 240 4.01 34.20 8.05
C THR A 240 4.70 34.31 6.69
N LYS A 241 4.71 33.25 5.87
CA LYS A 241 5.25 33.30 4.50
C LYS A 241 4.42 34.20 3.58
N ILE A 242 3.09 34.20 3.70
CA ILE A 242 2.22 35.08 2.91
C ILE A 242 2.42 36.55 3.28
N ILE A 243 2.60 36.86 4.57
CA ILE A 243 2.88 38.24 5.03
C ILE A 243 4.26 38.71 4.56
N ALA A 244 5.27 37.82 4.56
CA ALA A 244 6.61 38.15 4.06
C ALA A 244 6.70 38.31 2.53
N GLN A 245 5.71 37.85 1.77
CA GLN A 245 5.61 38.07 0.31
C GLN A 245 4.83 39.34 -0.07
N HIS A 246 4.24 40.05 0.89
CA HIS A 246 3.47 41.29 0.67
C HIS A 246 4.07 42.52 1.39
N CYS A 247 5.26 42.37 1.98
CA CYS A 247 6.15 43.48 2.39
C CYS A 247 7.37 43.52 1.47
#